data_AF-A0A0F9W1G2-F1
#
_entry.id   AF-A0A0F9W1G2-F1
#
_cell.length_a   1.000
_cell.length_b   1.000
_cell.length_c   1.000
_cell.angle_alpha   90.00
_cell.angle_beta   90.00
_cell.angle_gamma   90.00
#
_symmetry.space_group_name_H-M   'P 1'
#
loop_
_entity.id
_entity.type
_entity.pdbx_description
1 polymer ?
#
loop_
_entity_poly.entity_id
_entity_poly.type
_entity_poly.pdbx_seq_one_letter_code
_entity_poly.pdbx_strand_id
1 'polypeptide(L)'
;MHATNDTPLSDDGAAHSPEPDDIRVGVGILPSAWMKHRRDLFELVGRHPSIFGEQGDEPDYDNMAWGTYATGEHVDAWGCVWSNLHDGQEAIVTGHPLPRREDVRTLQPPTVDDGLPHGLMYLRLADLRGFEELMLDFAEEPPELQMLIDIVLGHNMRQLELVLVSCDGPGLITFGDDLGIQHGLPISPAKWRTYIKPCFAKLFGVCHEGGHSVFLHTDGCIIEIIGDLIECGVNVLNPQIRANGLDNLVRECKGKVEVCLDLDRQGFPFFTPAEIDAHVREAVEALGSPEGGLQLSAEVDDGVPLENIEAICCALEKYRGYFRDNARP
;
A
#
# COMPACT_ATOMS: atom_id res chain seq x y z
N MET A 1 -2.42 -21.42 -10.23
CA MET A 1 -3.40 -20.50 -9.65
C MET A 1 -2.62 -19.68 -8.64
N HIS A 2 -2.02 -18.59 -9.11
CA HIS A 2 -1.33 -17.62 -8.27
C HIS A 2 -2.36 -16.56 -7.91
N ALA A 3 -2.82 -16.54 -6.67
CA ALA A 3 -3.49 -15.39 -6.11
C ALA A 3 -2.38 -14.50 -5.55
N THR A 4 -2.05 -13.44 -6.26
CA THR A 4 -1.32 -12.29 -5.71
C THR A 4 -2.36 -11.37 -5.10
N ASN A 5 -2.76 -11.66 -3.86
CA ASN A 5 -3.48 -10.70 -3.01
C ASN A 5 -2.50 -10.13 -1.98
N ASP A 6 -1.47 -9.42 -2.47
CA ASP A 6 -0.97 -8.29 -1.69
C ASP A 6 -2.18 -7.36 -1.57
N THR A 7 -2.57 -6.96 -0.37
CA THR A 7 -3.90 -6.38 -0.14
C THR A 7 -3.83 -4.85 -0.02
N PRO A 8 -3.73 -4.07 -1.12
CA PRO A 8 -4.31 -2.74 -1.13
C PRO A 8 -5.78 -2.91 -1.49
N LEU A 9 -6.69 -2.73 -0.53
CA LEU A 9 -8.15 -2.71 -0.75
C LEU A 9 -8.59 -3.76 -1.79
N SER A 10 -8.75 -5.02 -1.37
CA SER A 10 -9.25 -6.10 -2.23
C SER A 10 -10.25 -5.57 -3.25
N ASP A 11 -9.88 -5.65 -4.53
CA ASP A 11 -10.73 -5.29 -5.67
C ASP A 11 -12.00 -6.18 -5.74
N ASP A 12 -12.12 -7.16 -4.84
CA ASP A 12 -13.34 -7.90 -4.51
C ASP A 12 -13.97 -7.36 -3.22
N GLY A 13 -14.75 -6.29 -3.35
CA GLY A 13 -15.46 -5.72 -2.20
C GLY A 13 -16.26 -4.45 -2.45
N ALA A 14 -16.78 -4.21 -3.66
CA ALA A 14 -17.78 -3.17 -3.88
C ALA A 14 -19.13 -3.59 -3.28
N ALA A 15 -19.18 -3.73 -1.96
CA ALA A 15 -20.43 -3.84 -1.25
C ALA A 15 -20.98 -2.46 -0.96
N HIS A 16 -22.09 -2.17 -1.64
CA HIS A 16 -22.65 -0.83 -1.83
C HIS A 16 -21.70 0.14 -2.51
N SER A 17 -22.05 0.53 -3.75
CA SER A 17 -21.57 1.80 -4.28
C SER A 17 -21.90 2.87 -3.22
N PRO A 18 -20.90 3.52 -2.62
CA PRO A 18 -21.15 4.53 -1.60
C PRO A 18 -22.10 5.58 -2.18
N GLU A 19 -22.95 6.17 -1.32
CA GLU A 19 -23.68 7.35 -1.75
C GLU A 19 -22.67 8.39 -2.28
N PRO A 20 -23.01 9.19 -3.31
CA PRO A 20 -22.05 10.08 -3.97
C PRO A 20 -21.28 11.03 -3.04
N ASP A 21 -21.82 11.28 -1.83
CA ASP A 21 -21.28 12.20 -0.82
C ASP A 21 -20.62 11.48 0.38
N ASP A 22 -20.52 10.15 0.36
CA ASP A 22 -19.88 9.36 1.42
C ASP A 22 -18.36 9.28 1.22
N ILE A 23 -17.61 9.40 2.32
CA ILE A 23 -16.19 9.05 2.36
C ILE A 23 -16.06 7.54 2.17
N ARG A 24 -15.20 7.11 1.23
CA ARG A 24 -14.93 5.68 1.03
C ARG A 24 -14.13 5.16 2.22
N VAL A 25 -14.51 4.00 2.74
CA VAL A 25 -13.85 3.35 3.88
C VAL A 25 -13.51 1.91 3.54
N GLY A 26 -12.41 1.41 4.08
CA GLY A 26 -12.02 0.00 3.94
C GLY A 26 -11.22 -0.47 5.14
N VAL A 27 -11.28 -1.77 5.41
CA VAL A 27 -10.49 -2.44 6.45
C VAL A 27 -9.79 -3.64 5.83
N GLY A 28 -8.47 -3.59 5.73
CA GLY A 28 -7.63 -4.75 5.42
C GLY A 28 -7.41 -5.59 6.67
N ILE A 29 -7.68 -6.89 6.59
CA ILE A 29 -7.47 -7.81 7.72
C ILE A 29 -6.45 -8.85 7.27
N LEU A 30 -5.27 -8.86 7.90
CA LEU A 30 -4.22 -9.82 7.58
C LEU A 30 -4.68 -11.25 7.89
N PRO A 31 -4.14 -12.26 7.17
CA PRO A 31 -4.45 -13.65 7.48
C PRO A 31 -4.12 -14.03 8.93
N SER A 32 -3.09 -13.44 9.55
CA SER A 32 -2.75 -13.68 10.96
C SER A 32 -3.91 -13.35 11.91
N ALA A 33 -4.62 -12.25 11.67
CA ALA A 33 -5.78 -11.85 12.47
C ALA A 33 -6.93 -12.86 12.33
N TRP A 34 -7.21 -13.31 11.10
CA TRP A 34 -8.20 -14.36 10.84
C TRP A 34 -7.83 -15.68 11.50
N MET A 35 -6.56 -16.09 11.43
CA MET A 35 -6.07 -17.32 12.04
C MET A 35 -6.18 -17.29 13.57
N LYS A 36 -5.93 -16.12 14.19
CA LYS A 36 -6.01 -15.92 15.64
C LYS A 36 -7.44 -15.87 16.16
N HIS A 37 -8.29 -15.03 15.57
CA HIS A 37 -9.62 -14.72 16.09
C HIS A 37 -10.72 -15.59 15.48
N ARG A 38 -10.44 -16.25 14.34
CA ARG A 38 -11.29 -17.25 13.69
C ARG A 38 -12.74 -16.80 13.57
N ARG A 39 -13.67 -17.63 14.07
CA ARG A 39 -15.11 -17.42 14.02
C ARG A 39 -15.57 -16.12 14.67
N ASP A 40 -14.91 -15.66 15.74
CA ASP A 40 -15.30 -14.42 16.39
C ASP A 40 -15.06 -13.20 15.48
N LEU A 41 -13.98 -13.23 14.67
CA LEU A 41 -13.72 -12.23 13.65
C LEU A 41 -14.67 -12.36 12.46
N PHE A 42 -15.00 -13.58 12.05
CA PHE A 42 -16.02 -13.80 11.02
C PHE A 42 -17.38 -13.23 11.45
N GLU A 43 -17.86 -13.54 12.64
CA GLU A 43 -19.12 -13.00 13.17
C GLU A 43 -19.07 -11.47 13.35
N LEU A 44 -17.89 -10.90 13.64
CA LEU A 44 -17.67 -9.45 13.69
C LEU A 44 -17.81 -8.79 12.32
N VAL A 45 -17.09 -9.29 11.32
CA VAL A 45 -17.14 -8.78 9.95
C VAL A 45 -18.58 -8.81 9.42
N GLY A 46 -19.36 -9.83 9.78
CA GLY A 46 -20.76 -9.98 9.37
C GLY A 46 -21.71 -8.94 9.96
N ARG A 47 -21.30 -8.22 11.02
CA ARG A 47 -22.05 -7.09 11.57
C ARG A 47 -21.81 -5.77 10.82
N HIS A 48 -20.79 -5.71 9.95
CA HIS A 48 -20.39 -4.50 9.23
C HIS A 48 -20.46 -4.68 7.70
N PRO A 49 -21.64 -5.03 7.13
CA PRO A 49 -21.79 -5.25 5.69
C PRO A 49 -21.54 -3.97 4.87
N SER A 50 -21.54 -2.79 5.48
CA SER A 50 -21.23 -1.55 4.77
C SER A 50 -19.73 -1.36 4.47
N ILE A 51 -18.86 -2.11 5.15
CA ILE A 51 -17.41 -2.16 4.92
C ILE A 51 -17.04 -3.39 4.10
N PHE A 52 -17.54 -4.57 4.49
CA PHE A 52 -17.08 -5.85 3.96
C PHE A 52 -18.06 -6.52 3.00
N GLY A 53 -19.28 -6.02 2.93
CA GLY A 53 -20.37 -6.64 2.19
C GLY A 53 -21.06 -7.80 2.83
N GLU A 54 -21.94 -8.39 2.02
CA GLU A 54 -22.62 -9.62 2.38
C GLU A 54 -21.60 -10.73 2.54
N GLN A 55 -21.62 -11.40 3.69
CA GLN A 55 -20.69 -12.48 3.93
C GLN A 55 -20.98 -13.70 3.07
N GLY A 56 -19.90 -14.29 2.57
CA GLY A 56 -19.91 -15.62 1.99
C GLY A 56 -19.79 -16.71 3.06
N ASP A 57 -19.18 -17.82 2.67
CA ASP A 57 -18.90 -18.94 3.55
C ASP A 57 -17.79 -18.61 4.56
N GLU A 58 -17.84 -19.26 5.72
CA GLU A 58 -16.79 -19.18 6.74
C GLU A 58 -15.44 -19.68 6.16
N PRO A 59 -14.34 -18.93 6.32
CA PRO A 59 -13.05 -19.32 5.73
C PRO A 59 -12.40 -20.50 6.45
N ASP A 60 -11.56 -21.24 5.73
CA ASP A 60 -10.70 -22.27 6.31
C ASP A 60 -9.48 -21.63 6.99
N TYR A 61 -9.62 -21.30 8.27
CA TYR A 61 -8.60 -20.60 9.05
C TYR A 61 -7.25 -21.32 9.10
N ASP A 62 -7.23 -22.65 8.92
CA ASP A 62 -5.99 -23.44 8.99
C ASP A 62 -5.23 -23.47 7.66
N ASN A 63 -5.79 -22.85 6.61
CA ASN A 63 -5.23 -22.82 5.25
C ASN A 63 -5.29 -21.41 4.63
N MET A 64 -5.08 -20.36 5.45
CA MET A 64 -5.09 -18.97 5.00
C MET A 64 -3.71 -18.41 4.66
N ALA A 65 -2.63 -19.06 5.10
CA ALA A 65 -1.27 -18.64 4.81
C ALA A 65 -0.81 -19.22 3.47
N TRP A 66 -0.42 -18.36 2.54
CA TRP A 66 0.01 -18.73 1.20
C TRP A 66 1.16 -17.84 0.74
N GLY A 67 1.99 -18.34 -0.18
CA GLY A 67 3.12 -17.58 -0.72
C GLY A 67 4.00 -17.02 0.40
N THR A 68 4.35 -15.73 0.29
CA THR A 68 5.15 -15.00 1.28
C THR A 68 4.48 -14.84 2.65
N TYR A 69 3.18 -15.12 2.79
CA TYR A 69 2.49 -15.14 4.09
C TYR A 69 2.62 -16.46 4.83
N ALA A 70 3.14 -17.51 4.19
CA ALA A 70 3.40 -18.80 4.84
C ALA A 70 4.82 -18.85 5.42
N THR A 71 4.96 -19.45 6.60
CA THR A 71 6.24 -19.69 7.27
C THR A 71 7.18 -20.48 6.37
N GLY A 72 8.46 -20.10 6.36
CA GLY A 72 9.51 -20.75 5.58
C GLY A 72 10.27 -19.79 4.68
N GLU A 73 11.00 -20.36 3.73
CA GLU A 73 11.74 -19.63 2.71
C GLU A 73 11.02 -19.72 1.37
N HIS A 74 10.86 -18.57 0.71
CA HIS A 74 10.29 -18.44 -0.63
C HIS A 74 11.28 -17.72 -1.52
N VAL A 75 11.33 -18.08 -2.80
CA VAL A 75 12.22 -17.42 -3.76
C VAL A 75 11.36 -16.85 -4.87
N ASP A 76 11.47 -15.54 -5.08
CA ASP A 76 10.71 -14.87 -6.13
C ASP A 76 11.36 -15.02 -7.52
N ALA A 77 10.72 -14.46 -8.55
CA ALA A 77 11.18 -14.55 -9.93
C ALA A 77 12.55 -13.87 -10.16
N TRP A 78 12.93 -12.92 -9.29
CA TRP A 78 14.19 -12.21 -9.31
C TRP A 78 15.32 -12.95 -8.57
N GLY A 79 14.99 -14.01 -7.85
CA GLY A 79 15.93 -14.78 -7.04
C GLY A 79 16.16 -14.20 -5.64
N CYS A 80 15.30 -13.27 -5.19
CA CYS A 80 15.33 -12.79 -3.81
C CYS A 80 14.77 -13.88 -2.88
N VAL A 81 15.43 -14.11 -1.75
CA VAL A 81 14.96 -15.05 -0.72
C VAL A 81 14.14 -14.27 0.30
N TRP A 82 12.90 -14.68 0.44
CA TRP A 82 11.92 -14.18 1.39
C TRP A 82 11.82 -15.16 2.55
N SER A 83 12.03 -14.71 3.79
CA SER A 83 11.93 -15.54 4.99
C SER A 83 10.75 -15.10 5.85
N ASN A 84 9.97 -16.08 6.28
CA ASN A 84 8.82 -15.87 7.16
C ASN A 84 8.91 -16.79 8.39
N LEU A 85 8.63 -16.24 9.57
CA LEU A 85 8.64 -16.95 10.86
C LEU A 85 7.25 -17.06 11.50
N HIS A 86 6.23 -16.40 10.96
CA HIS A 86 4.90 -16.28 11.54
C HIS A 86 3.83 -16.27 10.44
N ASP A 87 3.07 -17.36 10.37
CA ASP A 87 2.00 -17.51 9.39
C ASP A 87 1.00 -16.33 9.43
N GLY A 88 0.65 -15.87 8.24
CA GLY A 88 -0.33 -14.82 8.03
C GLY A 88 0.18 -13.40 8.24
N GLN A 89 1.47 -13.21 8.49
CA GLN A 89 2.19 -11.95 8.28
C GLN A 89 3.08 -12.09 7.05
N GLU A 90 3.39 -10.98 6.37
CA GLU A 90 4.23 -11.03 5.17
C GLU A 90 5.70 -11.35 5.50
N ALA A 91 6.37 -12.08 4.62
CA ALA A 91 7.80 -12.38 4.70
C ALA A 91 8.66 -11.11 4.54
N ILE A 92 9.90 -11.17 5.01
CA ILE A 92 10.92 -10.16 4.69
C ILE A 92 11.99 -10.74 3.77
N VAL A 93 12.61 -9.90 2.95
CA VAL A 93 13.75 -10.32 2.13
C VAL A 93 15.00 -10.46 2.99
N THR A 94 15.62 -11.64 2.94
CA THR A 94 16.83 -11.99 3.69
C THR A 94 17.98 -12.46 2.81
N GLY A 95 17.72 -12.79 1.54
CA GLY A 95 18.73 -13.16 0.56
C GLY A 95 18.64 -12.30 -0.69
N HIS A 96 19.77 -11.72 -1.06
CA HIS A 96 19.88 -10.73 -2.13
C HIS A 96 20.72 -11.31 -3.29
N PRO A 97 20.18 -11.39 -4.52
CA PRO A 97 20.87 -11.99 -5.67
C PRO A 97 22.07 -11.17 -6.18
N LEU A 98 22.18 -9.89 -5.79
CA LEU A 98 23.26 -9.00 -6.19
C LEU A 98 24.09 -8.56 -4.98
N PRO A 99 24.87 -9.45 -4.34
CA PRO A 99 25.66 -9.10 -3.16
C PRO A 99 26.84 -8.17 -3.48
N ARG A 100 27.26 -8.08 -4.75
CA ARG A 100 28.26 -7.10 -5.22
C ARG A 100 27.69 -6.28 -6.36
N ARG A 101 28.04 -4.99 -6.44
CA ARG A 101 27.55 -4.12 -7.51
C ARG A 101 27.94 -4.61 -8.90
N GLU A 102 29.10 -5.25 -9.07
CA GLU A 102 29.52 -5.77 -10.38
C GLU A 102 28.58 -6.86 -10.92
N ASP A 103 27.84 -7.53 -10.05
CA ASP A 103 26.88 -8.58 -10.43
C ASP A 103 25.71 -8.00 -11.26
N VAL A 104 25.39 -6.69 -11.08
CA VAL A 104 24.40 -5.94 -11.89
C VAL A 104 24.73 -6.01 -13.39
N ARG A 105 26.01 -6.02 -13.76
CA ARG A 105 26.45 -6.00 -15.16
C ARG A 105 26.03 -7.24 -15.96
N THR A 106 25.73 -8.33 -15.25
CA THR A 106 25.29 -9.59 -15.83
C THR A 106 23.86 -9.94 -15.45
N LEU A 107 23.18 -9.09 -14.66
CA LEU A 107 21.78 -9.29 -14.28
C LEU A 107 20.91 -9.35 -15.55
N GLN A 108 20.00 -10.31 -15.56
CA GLN A 108 18.93 -10.38 -16.54
C GLN A 108 17.61 -10.29 -15.78
N PRO A 109 16.65 -9.46 -16.25
CA PRO A 109 15.33 -9.41 -15.61
C PRO A 109 14.63 -10.77 -15.78
N PRO A 110 13.69 -11.12 -14.89
CA PRO A 110 12.95 -12.37 -14.98
C PRO A 110 12.17 -12.46 -16.29
N THR A 111 12.07 -13.68 -16.82
CA THR A 111 11.21 -13.99 -17.98
C THR A 111 9.79 -14.36 -17.58
N VAL A 112 9.58 -14.63 -16.28
CA VAL A 112 8.27 -14.94 -15.71
C VAL A 112 7.54 -13.62 -15.45
N ASP A 113 6.24 -13.61 -15.75
CA ASP A 113 5.36 -12.47 -15.48
C ASP A 113 4.89 -12.52 -14.03
N ASP A 114 5.07 -11.44 -13.27
CA ASP A 114 4.60 -11.30 -11.89
C ASP A 114 3.65 -10.09 -11.68
N GLY A 115 3.32 -9.36 -12.75
CA GLY A 115 2.45 -8.20 -12.69
C GLY A 115 3.14 -6.99 -12.06
N LEU A 116 2.45 -6.32 -11.14
CA LEU A 116 2.95 -5.12 -10.45
C LEU A 116 2.91 -5.38 -8.94
N PRO A 117 3.84 -6.19 -8.41
CA PRO A 117 3.84 -6.55 -6.99
C PRO A 117 4.10 -5.32 -6.11
N HIS A 118 3.76 -5.43 -4.82
CA HIS A 118 4.21 -4.44 -3.85
C HIS A 118 5.76 -4.39 -3.83
N GLY A 119 6.31 -3.19 -3.82
CA GLY A 119 7.74 -2.95 -3.90
C GLY A 119 8.32 -3.10 -5.30
N LEU A 120 7.57 -2.71 -6.35
CA LEU A 120 8.00 -2.92 -7.73
C LEU A 120 9.27 -2.16 -8.14
N MET A 121 9.56 -0.98 -7.58
CA MET A 121 10.61 -0.08 -8.09
C MET A 121 11.72 0.16 -7.07
N TYR A 122 11.56 1.03 -6.07
CA TYR A 122 12.60 1.35 -5.10
C TYR A 122 12.90 0.18 -4.17
N LEU A 123 11.86 -0.42 -3.57
CA LEU A 123 12.01 -1.62 -2.75
C LEU A 123 12.66 -2.76 -3.52
N ARG A 124 12.27 -3.00 -4.79
CA ARG A 124 12.91 -4.01 -5.64
C ARG A 124 14.42 -3.81 -5.75
N LEU A 125 14.92 -2.57 -5.81
CA LEU A 125 16.37 -2.33 -5.79
C LEU A 125 16.99 -2.81 -4.47
N ALA A 126 16.31 -2.57 -3.35
CA ALA A 126 16.77 -2.96 -2.02
C ALA A 126 16.71 -4.49 -1.84
N ASP A 127 15.69 -5.14 -2.37
CA ASP A 127 15.55 -6.60 -2.35
C ASP A 127 16.66 -7.28 -3.16
N LEU A 128 16.99 -6.70 -4.33
CA LEU A 128 18.03 -7.23 -5.21
C LEU A 128 19.43 -7.04 -4.64
N ARG A 129 19.72 -5.83 -4.12
CA ARG A 129 21.07 -5.39 -3.75
C ARG A 129 21.40 -5.58 -2.26
N GLY A 130 20.37 -5.62 -1.41
CA GLY A 130 20.46 -5.43 0.04
C GLY A 130 20.39 -3.94 0.39
N PHE A 131 19.66 -3.60 1.46
CA PHE A 131 19.41 -2.22 1.85
C PHE A 131 20.71 -1.42 2.09
N GLU A 132 21.63 -1.95 2.90
CA GLU A 132 22.90 -1.26 3.23
C GLU A 132 23.74 -0.97 1.98
N GLU A 133 23.87 -1.97 1.11
CA GLU A 133 24.63 -1.87 -0.13
C GLU A 133 23.97 -0.92 -1.14
N LEU A 134 22.64 -0.91 -1.24
CA LEU A 134 21.92 0.06 -2.06
C LEU A 134 22.13 1.48 -1.54
N MET A 135 22.15 1.69 -0.22
CA MET A 135 22.42 3.01 0.36
C MET A 135 23.84 3.50 0.02
N LEU A 136 24.83 2.60 0.04
CA LEU A 136 26.19 2.90 -0.42
C LEU A 136 26.20 3.24 -1.92
N ASP A 137 25.47 2.50 -2.74
CA ASP A 137 25.38 2.78 -4.17
C ASP A 137 24.72 4.15 -4.43
N PHE A 138 23.67 4.52 -3.69
CA PHE A 138 23.14 5.90 -3.76
C PHE A 138 24.13 6.95 -3.29
N ALA A 139 24.97 6.66 -2.28
CA ALA A 139 25.96 7.61 -1.79
C ALA A 139 27.12 7.83 -2.78
N GLU A 140 27.60 6.75 -3.41
CA GLU A 140 28.77 6.75 -4.30
C GLU A 140 28.43 6.98 -5.77
N GLU A 141 27.17 6.77 -6.16
CA GLU A 141 26.65 6.94 -7.53
C GLU A 141 27.46 6.15 -8.58
N PRO A 142 27.73 4.84 -8.36
CA PRO A 142 28.43 4.04 -9.34
C PRO A 142 27.53 3.84 -10.58
N PRO A 143 28.10 3.61 -11.77
CA PRO A 143 27.31 3.40 -12.98
C PRO A 143 26.34 2.21 -12.85
N GLU A 144 26.66 1.21 -12.03
CA GLU A 144 25.81 0.06 -11.73
C GLU A 144 24.47 0.45 -11.08
N LEU A 145 24.40 1.55 -10.33
CA LEU A 145 23.15 2.02 -9.76
C LEU A 145 22.13 2.34 -10.86
N GLN A 146 22.54 3.14 -11.85
CA GLN A 146 21.66 3.47 -12.97
C GLN A 146 21.33 2.24 -13.82
N MET A 147 22.30 1.34 -14.02
CA MET A 147 22.06 0.09 -14.74
C MET A 147 20.98 -0.76 -14.05
N LEU A 148 21.03 -0.88 -12.71
CA LEU A 148 20.04 -1.63 -11.94
C LEU A 148 18.65 -0.98 -12.05
N ILE A 149 18.58 0.33 -11.88
CA ILE A 149 17.34 1.11 -12.04
C ILE A 149 16.73 0.88 -13.44
N ASP A 150 17.54 0.95 -14.49
CA ASP A 150 17.09 0.79 -15.86
C ASP A 150 16.57 -0.63 -16.14
N ILE A 151 17.22 -1.66 -15.57
CA ILE A 151 16.79 -3.06 -15.69
C ILE A 151 15.43 -3.27 -15.01
N VAL A 152 15.28 -2.80 -13.76
CA VAL A 152 14.02 -2.93 -13.01
C VAL A 152 12.90 -2.14 -13.67
N LEU A 153 13.14 -0.89 -14.05
CA LEU A 153 12.15 -0.08 -14.77
C LEU A 153 11.76 -0.74 -16.09
N GLY A 154 12.72 -1.27 -16.86
CA GLY A 154 12.45 -1.96 -18.11
C GLY A 154 11.53 -3.18 -17.92
N HIS A 155 11.75 -3.95 -16.86
CA HIS A 155 10.87 -5.06 -16.51
C HIS A 155 9.46 -4.56 -16.12
N ASN A 156 9.37 -3.57 -15.23
CA ASN A 156 8.08 -3.04 -14.75
C ASN A 156 7.25 -2.42 -15.88
N MET A 157 7.89 -1.76 -16.84
CA MET A 157 7.21 -1.24 -18.04
C MET A 157 6.58 -2.38 -18.86
N ARG A 158 7.29 -3.50 -19.04
CA ARG A 158 6.74 -4.67 -19.72
C ARG A 158 5.56 -5.26 -18.95
N GLN A 159 5.65 -5.37 -17.63
CA GLN A 159 4.53 -5.88 -16.82
C GLN A 159 3.32 -4.95 -16.89
N LEU A 160 3.55 -3.63 -16.81
CA LEU A 160 2.49 -2.63 -16.93
C LEU A 160 1.79 -2.71 -18.29
N GLU A 161 2.53 -2.90 -19.39
CA GLU A 161 1.92 -3.10 -20.72
C GLU A 161 0.98 -4.32 -20.74
N LEU A 162 1.36 -5.43 -20.10
CA LEU A 162 0.51 -6.63 -20.00
C LEU A 162 -0.76 -6.36 -19.18
N VAL A 163 -0.62 -5.66 -18.05
CA VAL A 163 -1.76 -5.25 -17.21
C VAL A 163 -2.71 -4.38 -18.03
N LEU A 164 -2.22 -3.34 -18.68
CA LEU A 164 -3.04 -2.41 -19.46
C LEU A 164 -3.77 -3.08 -20.63
N VAL A 165 -3.13 -4.03 -21.32
CA VAL A 165 -3.78 -4.81 -22.40
C VAL A 165 -4.94 -5.67 -21.87
N SER A 166 -4.90 -6.04 -20.60
CA SER A 166 -5.96 -6.84 -19.97
C SER A 166 -7.15 -6.02 -19.48
N CYS A 167 -7.03 -4.69 -19.42
CA CYS A 167 -8.09 -3.81 -18.97
C CYS A 167 -9.19 -3.61 -20.05
N ASP A 168 -10.45 -3.68 -19.63
CA ASP A 168 -11.60 -3.33 -20.49
C ASP A 168 -11.94 -1.82 -20.34
N GLY A 169 -11.02 -0.98 -20.82
CA GLY A 169 -11.14 0.49 -20.80
C GLY A 169 -10.55 1.18 -19.56
N PRO A 170 -10.80 2.50 -19.40
CA PRO A 170 -10.28 3.31 -18.31
C PRO A 170 -10.60 2.73 -16.92
N GLY A 171 -9.59 2.70 -16.05
CA GLY A 171 -9.71 2.19 -14.68
C GLY A 171 -8.65 2.79 -13.74
N LEU A 172 -8.55 2.26 -12.53
CA LEU A 172 -7.53 2.63 -11.55
C LEU A 172 -6.43 1.56 -11.56
N ILE A 173 -5.19 1.95 -11.86
CA ILE A 173 -4.02 1.07 -11.77
C ILE A 173 -3.35 1.30 -10.42
N THR A 174 -3.19 0.22 -9.66
CA THR A 174 -2.63 0.24 -8.31
C THR A 174 -1.16 -0.12 -8.33
N PHE A 175 -0.36 0.69 -7.63
CA PHE A 175 1.06 0.49 -7.37
C PHE A 175 1.30 0.48 -5.87
N GLY A 176 2.28 -0.31 -5.42
CA GLY A 176 2.79 -0.30 -4.04
C GLY A 176 4.30 -0.19 -4.05
N ASP A 177 4.88 0.76 -3.30
CA ASP A 177 6.32 0.88 -3.10
C ASP A 177 6.59 1.74 -1.87
N ASP A 178 7.28 1.21 -0.85
CA ASP A 178 7.49 1.95 0.41
C ASP A 178 8.70 2.87 0.29
N LEU A 179 8.40 4.15 0.02
CA LEU A 179 9.39 5.16 -0.31
C LEU A 179 9.93 5.85 0.95
N GLY A 180 9.26 5.68 2.08
CA GLY A 180 9.61 6.31 3.35
C GLY A 180 10.15 5.31 4.37
N ILE A 181 10.80 5.87 5.38
CA ILE A 181 11.08 5.24 6.67
C ILE A 181 10.36 6.04 7.76
N GLN A 182 10.44 5.61 9.03
CA GLN A 182 9.67 6.20 10.13
C GLN A 182 9.77 7.74 10.25
N HIS A 183 10.93 8.34 9.91
CA HIS A 183 11.20 9.76 10.11
C HIS A 183 11.76 10.49 8.87
N GLY A 184 11.47 10.00 7.67
CA GLY A 184 11.79 10.67 6.41
C GLY A 184 12.02 9.69 5.29
N LEU A 185 12.81 10.07 4.29
CA LEU A 185 13.21 9.19 3.20
C LEU A 185 14.50 8.42 3.55
N PRO A 186 14.67 7.18 3.04
CA PRO A 186 15.92 6.43 3.15
C PRO A 186 17.06 7.08 2.34
N ILE A 187 16.73 7.77 1.25
CA ILE A 187 17.65 8.53 0.41
C ILE A 187 17.27 10.01 0.40
N SER A 188 18.25 10.91 0.22
CA SER A 188 17.95 12.35 0.18
C SER A 188 16.91 12.68 -0.92
N PRO A 189 16.01 13.66 -0.70
CA PRO A 189 15.02 14.06 -1.71
C PRO A 189 15.66 14.45 -3.05
N ALA A 190 16.88 15.01 -3.04
CA ALA A 190 17.62 15.31 -4.26
C ALA A 190 17.97 14.04 -5.05
N LYS A 191 18.49 13.00 -4.39
CA LYS A 191 18.80 11.72 -5.04
C LYS A 191 17.52 10.99 -5.47
N TRP A 192 16.45 11.05 -4.68
CA TRP A 192 15.15 10.51 -5.09
C TRP A 192 14.66 11.15 -6.38
N ARG A 193 14.74 12.49 -6.50
CA ARG A 193 14.37 13.22 -7.72
C ARG A 193 15.26 12.87 -8.92
N THR A 194 16.53 12.61 -8.71
CA THR A 194 17.47 12.21 -9.78
C THR A 194 17.19 10.80 -10.28
N TYR A 195 17.00 9.84 -9.38
CA TYR A 195 17.05 8.41 -9.70
C TYR A 195 15.69 7.72 -9.74
N ILE A 196 14.78 8.08 -8.84
CA ILE A 196 13.53 7.33 -8.62
C ILE A 196 12.32 8.05 -9.24
N LYS A 197 12.23 9.39 -9.09
CA LYS A 197 11.15 10.18 -9.70
C LYS A 197 10.93 9.89 -11.19
N PRO A 198 11.98 9.78 -12.04
CA PRO A 198 11.78 9.53 -13.48
C PRO A 198 11.12 8.18 -13.76
N CYS A 199 11.34 7.17 -12.90
CA CYS A 199 10.71 5.86 -13.02
C CYS A 199 9.19 5.96 -12.83
N PHE A 200 8.75 6.61 -11.73
CA PHE A 200 7.33 6.82 -11.45
C PHE A 200 6.66 7.72 -12.49
N ALA A 201 7.32 8.80 -12.92
CA ALA A 201 6.80 9.65 -13.99
C ALA A 201 6.54 8.86 -15.29
N LYS A 202 7.42 7.92 -15.63
CA LYS A 202 7.25 7.06 -16.81
C LYS A 202 6.13 6.06 -16.65
N LEU A 203 6.08 5.34 -15.51
CA LEU A 203 5.04 4.35 -15.23
C LEU A 203 3.65 5.00 -15.23
N PHE A 204 3.49 6.09 -14.47
CA PHE A 204 2.22 6.80 -14.36
C PHE A 204 1.83 7.46 -15.68
N GLY A 205 2.79 8.03 -16.41
CA GLY A 205 2.57 8.59 -17.74
C GLY A 205 1.92 7.60 -18.70
N VAL A 206 2.38 6.35 -18.73
CA VAL A 206 1.78 5.31 -19.58
C VAL A 206 0.36 4.94 -19.14
N CYS A 207 0.08 4.89 -17.84
CA CYS A 207 -1.29 4.72 -17.34
C CYS A 207 -2.21 5.84 -17.86
N HIS A 208 -1.76 7.10 -17.74
CA HIS A 208 -2.53 8.27 -18.19
C HIS A 208 -2.74 8.31 -19.69
N GLU A 209 -1.74 7.92 -20.48
CA GLU A 209 -1.86 7.79 -21.95
C GLU A 209 -2.93 6.76 -22.34
N GLY A 210 -3.10 5.70 -21.55
CA GLY A 210 -4.18 4.72 -21.68
C GLY A 210 -5.53 5.18 -21.13
N GLY A 211 -5.60 6.37 -20.52
CA GLY A 211 -6.81 6.91 -19.87
C GLY A 211 -7.06 6.38 -18.47
N HIS A 212 -6.09 5.70 -17.86
CA HIS A 212 -6.21 5.16 -16.50
C HIS A 212 -5.77 6.17 -15.45
N SER A 213 -6.39 6.08 -14.27
CA SER A 213 -5.93 6.75 -13.05
C SER A 213 -4.92 5.88 -12.30
N VAL A 214 -4.13 6.51 -11.42
CA VAL A 214 -3.07 5.87 -10.64
C VAL A 214 -3.37 5.94 -9.15
N PHE A 215 -3.34 4.79 -8.49
CA PHE A 215 -3.28 4.67 -7.04
C PHE A 215 -1.85 4.28 -6.63
N LEU A 216 -1.30 4.95 -5.63
CA LEU A 216 -0.01 4.58 -5.04
C LEU A 216 -0.15 4.38 -3.54
N HIS A 217 0.09 3.15 -3.09
CA HIS A 217 0.37 2.82 -1.70
C HIS A 217 1.86 2.99 -1.40
N THR A 218 2.18 3.59 -0.25
CA THR A 218 3.55 3.76 0.20
C THR A 218 3.63 4.00 1.70
N ASP A 219 4.43 3.19 2.38
CA ASP A 219 4.70 3.32 3.80
C ASP A 219 5.81 4.34 4.13
N GLY A 220 5.85 4.72 5.42
CA GLY A 220 6.83 5.64 5.96
C GLY A 220 6.54 7.12 5.69
N CYS A 221 7.48 7.98 6.06
CA CYS A 221 7.34 9.42 5.96
C CYS A 221 7.82 9.92 4.60
N ILE A 222 6.88 10.39 3.78
CA ILE A 222 7.11 10.80 2.40
C ILE A 222 6.84 12.29 2.15
N ILE A 223 6.65 13.08 3.21
CA ILE A 223 6.28 14.50 3.15
C ILE A 223 7.13 15.31 2.15
N GLU A 224 8.43 15.01 2.07
CA GLU A 224 9.37 15.74 1.21
C GLU A 224 9.19 15.49 -0.31
N ILE A 225 8.42 14.46 -0.69
CA ILE A 225 8.22 14.03 -2.09
C ILE A 225 6.74 13.94 -2.51
N ILE A 226 5.77 14.23 -1.62
CA ILE A 226 4.34 14.23 -1.99
C ILE A 226 4.09 15.10 -3.22
N GLY A 227 4.65 16.32 -3.24
CA GLY A 227 4.51 17.23 -4.38
C GLY A 227 5.13 16.67 -5.67
N ASP A 228 6.22 15.91 -5.57
CA ASP A 228 6.85 15.27 -6.72
C ASP A 228 6.01 14.08 -7.25
N LEU A 229 5.37 13.31 -6.36
CA LEU A 229 4.46 12.22 -6.74
C LEU A 229 3.21 12.77 -7.45
N ILE A 230 2.68 13.89 -6.98
CA ILE A 230 1.58 14.62 -7.65
C ILE A 230 2.01 15.08 -9.05
N GLU A 231 3.22 15.62 -9.18
CA GLU A 231 3.78 16.00 -10.48
C GLU A 231 3.94 14.80 -11.43
N CYS A 232 4.29 13.62 -10.91
CA CYS A 232 4.33 12.38 -11.68
C CYS A 232 2.94 11.88 -12.11
N GLY A 233 1.87 12.39 -11.50
CA GLY A 233 0.49 12.07 -11.87
C GLY A 233 -0.20 11.02 -11.00
N VAL A 234 0.17 10.86 -9.72
CA VAL A 234 -0.66 10.07 -8.81
C VAL A 234 -2.05 10.70 -8.66
N ASN A 235 -3.12 9.91 -8.75
CA ASN A 235 -4.49 10.38 -8.53
C ASN A 235 -4.92 10.16 -7.08
N VAL A 236 -4.64 8.97 -6.55
CA VAL A 236 -4.93 8.57 -5.17
C VAL A 236 -3.63 8.16 -4.48
N LEU A 237 -3.26 8.87 -3.43
CA LEU A 237 -2.10 8.55 -2.62
C LEU A 237 -2.56 7.90 -1.32
N ASN A 238 -1.91 6.80 -0.92
CA ASN A 238 -2.18 6.12 0.34
C ASN A 238 -1.00 6.20 1.30
N PRO A 239 -0.88 7.30 2.08
CA PRO A 239 0.17 7.49 3.07
C PRO A 239 -0.27 7.08 4.49
N GLN A 240 0.70 6.66 5.30
CA GLN A 240 0.51 6.39 6.73
C GLN A 240 0.37 7.67 7.56
N ILE A 241 -0.70 7.80 8.36
CA ILE A 241 -0.89 8.96 9.23
C ILE A 241 0.21 9.09 10.30
N ARG A 242 0.65 7.98 10.90
CA ARG A 242 1.62 8.00 12.01
C ARG A 242 2.99 8.54 11.59
N ALA A 243 3.50 8.10 10.45
CA ALA A 243 4.82 8.51 9.97
C ALA A 243 4.82 9.94 9.42
N ASN A 244 3.73 10.35 8.77
CA ASN A 244 3.64 11.62 8.05
C ASN A 244 3.11 12.77 8.94
N GLY A 245 2.25 12.46 9.91
CA GLY A 245 1.56 13.43 10.76
C GLY A 245 0.40 14.13 10.04
N LEU A 246 -0.74 14.24 10.72
CA LEU A 246 -1.99 14.77 10.14
C LEU A 246 -1.84 16.20 9.60
N ASP A 247 -1.23 17.11 10.36
CA ASP A 247 -1.01 18.50 9.94
C ASP A 247 -0.18 18.62 8.66
N ASN A 248 0.83 17.76 8.50
CA ASN A 248 1.65 17.74 7.29
C ASN A 248 0.84 17.20 6.11
N LEU A 249 0.07 16.13 6.30
CA LEU A 249 -0.80 15.58 5.26
C LEU A 249 -1.86 16.60 4.82
N VAL A 250 -2.45 17.35 5.75
CA VAL A 250 -3.37 18.46 5.41
C VAL A 250 -2.66 19.49 4.53
N ARG A 251 -1.45 19.91 4.92
CA ARG A 251 -0.68 20.91 4.17
C ARG A 251 -0.28 20.42 2.78
N GLU A 252 0.17 19.18 2.65
CA GLU A 252 0.75 18.66 1.41
C GLU A 252 -0.28 18.00 0.47
N CYS A 253 -1.38 17.45 0.98
CA CYS A 253 -2.33 16.69 0.17
C CYS A 253 -3.69 17.37 -0.03
N LYS A 254 -4.25 18.04 0.99
CA LYS A 254 -5.66 18.49 0.96
C LYS A 254 -5.93 19.42 -0.23
N GLY A 255 -6.87 19.02 -1.09
CA GLY A 255 -7.24 19.74 -2.31
C GLY A 255 -6.20 19.67 -3.45
N LYS A 256 -5.15 18.85 -3.32
CA LYS A 256 -4.10 18.66 -4.31
C LYS A 256 -4.08 17.24 -4.88
N VAL A 257 -4.42 16.24 -4.06
CA VAL A 257 -4.50 14.82 -4.42
C VAL A 257 -5.60 14.17 -3.58
N GLU A 258 -6.22 13.11 -4.10
CA GLU A 258 -7.10 12.29 -3.29
C GLU A 258 -6.26 11.45 -2.32
N VAL A 259 -6.63 11.46 -1.04
CA VAL A 259 -5.91 10.72 0.00
C VAL A 259 -6.75 9.52 0.40
N CYS A 260 -6.23 8.32 0.18
CA CYS A 260 -6.70 7.15 0.91
C CYS A 260 -5.86 7.06 2.18
N LEU A 261 -6.34 7.59 3.29
CA LEU A 261 -5.51 7.71 4.48
C LEU A 261 -5.37 6.35 5.17
N ASP A 262 -4.14 5.83 5.28
CA ASP A 262 -3.88 4.71 6.18
C ASP A 262 -3.87 5.23 7.63
N LEU A 263 -4.87 4.78 8.38
CA LEU A 263 -5.05 5.14 9.78
C LEU A 263 -3.95 4.51 10.65
N ASP A 264 -3.99 4.75 11.96
CA ASP A 264 -2.86 4.43 12.83
C ASP A 264 -2.83 2.94 13.21
N ARG A 265 -2.46 2.09 12.26
CA ARG A 265 -2.35 0.63 12.45
C ARG A 265 -1.40 0.23 13.58
N GLN A 266 -0.35 1.00 13.82
CA GLN A 266 0.57 0.77 14.95
C GLN A 266 -0.05 1.15 16.31
N GLY A 267 -1.01 2.09 16.31
CA GLY A 267 -1.74 2.51 17.51
C GLY A 267 -2.91 1.59 17.86
N PHE A 268 -3.56 0.99 16.87
CA PHE A 268 -4.76 0.16 17.06
C PHE A 268 -4.66 -0.95 18.11
N PRO A 269 -3.53 -1.66 18.31
CA PRO A 269 -3.42 -2.63 19.39
C PRO A 269 -3.50 -2.03 20.80
N PHE A 270 -3.23 -0.73 20.95
CA PHE A 270 -3.02 -0.08 22.24
C PHE A 270 -4.04 1.02 22.56
N PHE A 271 -4.76 1.52 21.55
CA PHE A 271 -5.82 2.49 21.76
C PHE A 271 -7.02 1.87 22.47
N THR A 272 -7.71 2.71 23.24
CA THR A 272 -9.07 2.45 23.69
C THR A 272 -10.06 2.70 22.55
N PRO A 273 -11.28 2.11 22.58
CA PRO A 273 -12.32 2.40 21.60
C PRO A 273 -12.63 3.90 21.43
N ALA A 274 -12.53 4.68 22.52
CA ALA A 274 -12.74 6.13 22.49
C ALA A 274 -11.60 6.87 21.76
N GLU A 275 -10.36 6.40 21.89
CA GLU A 275 -9.22 6.95 21.15
C GLU A 275 -9.31 6.61 19.66
N ILE A 276 -9.82 5.43 19.30
CA ILE A 276 -10.08 5.03 17.91
C ILE A 276 -11.16 5.96 17.29
N ASP A 277 -12.29 6.17 17.97
CA ASP A 277 -13.33 7.08 17.49
C ASP A 277 -12.80 8.51 17.32
N ALA A 278 -12.02 9.00 18.28
CA ALA A 278 -11.40 10.33 18.20
C ALA A 278 -10.41 10.44 17.04
N HIS A 279 -9.57 9.42 16.83
CA HIS A 279 -8.58 9.36 15.75
C HIS A 279 -9.24 9.43 14.37
N VAL A 280 -10.28 8.62 14.14
CA VAL A 280 -11.02 8.63 12.86
C VAL A 280 -11.73 9.97 12.66
N ARG A 281 -12.36 10.52 13.69
CA ARG A 281 -13.02 11.83 13.61
C ARG A 281 -12.04 12.94 13.23
N GLU A 282 -10.89 13.00 13.92
CA GLU A 282 -9.88 14.04 13.69
C GLU A 282 -9.35 13.98 12.26
N ALA A 283 -9.09 12.79 11.73
CA ALA A 283 -8.70 12.60 10.34
C ALA A 283 -9.76 13.13 9.36
N VAL A 284 -11.05 12.81 9.59
CA VAL A 284 -12.15 13.28 8.74
C VAL A 284 -12.32 14.80 8.79
N GLU A 285 -12.27 15.40 9.99
CA GLU A 285 -12.41 16.84 10.18
C GLU A 285 -11.25 17.62 9.55
N ALA A 286 -10.04 17.09 9.66
CA ALA A 286 -8.83 17.77 9.19
C ALA A 286 -8.62 17.63 7.67
N LEU A 287 -8.69 16.40 7.14
CA LEU A 287 -8.40 16.11 5.73
C LEU A 287 -9.62 16.13 4.82
N GLY A 288 -10.81 15.77 5.34
CA GLY A 288 -12.02 15.65 4.56
C GLY A 288 -12.58 16.98 4.06
N SER A 289 -13.48 16.89 3.06
CA SER A 289 -14.23 18.01 2.49
C SER A 289 -15.55 17.52 1.88
N PRO A 290 -16.62 18.36 1.83
CA PRO A 290 -17.84 18.04 1.08
C PRO A 290 -17.59 17.78 -0.42
N GLU A 291 -16.53 18.34 -0.99
CA GLU A 291 -16.13 18.12 -2.38
C GLU A 291 -15.39 16.79 -2.62
N GLY A 292 -15.22 15.96 -1.58
CA GLY A 292 -14.49 14.70 -1.63
C GLY A 292 -12.99 14.86 -1.39
N GLY A 293 -12.20 13.90 -1.90
CA GLY A 293 -10.74 13.89 -1.80
C GLY A 293 -10.17 13.13 -0.59
N LEU A 294 -11.02 12.47 0.19
CA LEU A 294 -10.62 11.59 1.29
C LEU A 294 -11.28 10.21 1.16
N GLN A 295 -10.48 9.18 1.35
CA GLN A 295 -10.88 7.82 1.70
C GLN A 295 -10.15 7.44 2.99
N LEU A 296 -10.66 6.46 3.73
CA LEU A 296 -10.04 5.95 4.95
C LEU A 296 -9.76 4.47 4.80
N SER A 297 -8.54 4.07 5.11
CA SER A 297 -8.14 2.68 5.21
C SER A 297 -7.67 2.38 6.63
N ALA A 298 -8.03 1.20 7.14
CA ALA A 298 -7.45 0.64 8.35
C ALA A 298 -6.88 -0.73 8.02
N GLU A 299 -5.72 -1.04 8.57
CA GLU A 299 -5.15 -2.39 8.50
C GLU A 299 -5.12 -3.03 9.89
N VAL A 300 -5.43 -4.32 9.94
CA VAL A 300 -5.59 -5.09 11.18
C VAL A 300 -4.76 -6.37 11.09
N ASP A 301 -3.82 -6.52 12.02
CA ASP A 301 -3.06 -7.74 12.24
C ASP A 301 -3.55 -8.52 13.48
N ASP A 302 -2.85 -9.61 13.79
CA ASP A 302 -3.12 -10.43 14.98
C ASP A 302 -2.77 -9.73 16.30
N GLY A 303 -2.12 -8.58 16.29
CA GLY A 303 -1.91 -7.73 17.45
C GLY A 303 -3.17 -6.99 17.91
N VAL A 304 -4.10 -6.69 17.00
CA VAL A 304 -5.30 -5.89 17.30
C VAL A 304 -6.38 -6.75 18.00
N PRO A 305 -6.88 -6.36 19.19
CA PRO A 305 -7.99 -7.05 19.86
C PRO A 305 -9.33 -6.90 19.12
N LEU A 306 -10.22 -7.89 19.21
CA LEU A 306 -11.57 -7.85 18.62
C LEU A 306 -12.38 -6.60 19.00
N GLU A 307 -12.27 -6.14 20.26
CA GLU A 307 -12.93 -4.90 20.72
C GLU A 307 -12.48 -3.68 19.91
N ASN A 308 -11.20 -3.62 19.55
CA ASN A 308 -10.65 -2.53 18.76
C ASN A 308 -10.99 -2.68 17.28
N ILE A 309 -11.06 -3.91 16.75
CA ILE A 309 -11.55 -4.16 15.38
C ILE A 309 -13.00 -3.68 15.23
N GLU A 310 -13.87 -4.00 16.18
CA GLU A 310 -15.26 -3.51 16.23
C GLU A 310 -15.30 -1.98 16.33
N ALA A 311 -14.46 -1.39 17.18
CA ALA A 311 -14.39 0.06 17.35
C ALA A 311 -13.95 0.78 16.07
N ILE A 312 -12.97 0.23 15.34
CA ILE A 312 -12.54 0.72 14.03
C ILE A 312 -13.71 0.69 13.04
N CYS A 313 -14.38 -0.46 12.92
CA CYS A 313 -15.51 -0.62 11.99
C CYS A 313 -16.64 0.36 12.33
N CYS A 314 -17.08 0.41 13.59
CA CYS A 314 -18.08 1.35 14.08
C CYS A 314 -17.71 2.81 13.77
N ALA A 315 -16.46 3.21 14.00
CA ALA A 315 -16.00 4.58 13.74
C ALA A 315 -16.00 4.90 12.24
N LEU A 316 -15.52 3.99 11.39
CA LEU A 316 -15.55 4.17 9.93
C LEU A 316 -16.98 4.29 9.40
N GLU A 317 -17.89 3.42 9.83
CA GLU A 317 -19.31 3.47 9.44
C GLU A 317 -20.01 4.73 9.93
N LYS A 318 -19.66 5.22 11.12
CA LYS A 318 -20.20 6.47 11.67
C LYS A 318 -19.71 7.69 10.90
N TYR A 319 -18.41 7.76 10.61
CA TYR A 319 -17.79 8.97 10.05
C TYR A 319 -17.79 9.01 8.51
N ARG A 320 -18.10 7.89 7.81
CA ARG A 320 -18.23 7.92 6.34
C ARG A 320 -19.29 8.91 5.83
N GLY A 321 -20.37 9.09 6.59
CA GLY A 321 -21.47 10.01 6.28
C GLY A 321 -21.29 11.43 6.83
N TYR A 322 -20.12 11.77 7.40
CA TYR A 322 -19.94 13.00 8.17
C TYR A 322 -20.37 14.28 7.42
N PHE A 323 -20.01 14.42 6.15
CA PHE A 323 -20.36 15.61 5.37
C PHE A 323 -21.81 15.58 4.87
N ARG A 324 -22.34 14.41 4.50
CA ARG A 324 -23.74 14.23 4.13
C ARG A 324 -24.69 14.61 5.28
N ASP A 325 -24.39 14.14 6.48
CA ASP A 325 -25.29 14.26 7.63
C ASP A 325 -25.26 15.67 8.23
N ASN A 326 -24.11 16.36 8.14
CA ASN A 326 -23.96 17.75 8.56
C ASN A 326 -24.40 18.78 7.49
N ALA A 327 -24.63 18.36 6.24
CA ALA A 327 -25.14 19.22 5.17
C ALA A 327 -26.68 19.36 5.17
N ARG A 328 -27.40 18.55 5.96
CA ARG A 328 -28.87 18.59 6.03
C ARG A 328 -29.31 19.67 7.05
N PRO A 329 -30.15 20.65 6.64
CA PRO A 329 -30.56 21.78 7.47
C PRO A 329 -31.49 21.43 8.63
#